data_AF-A0A525C827-F1
#
_entry.id   AF-A0A525C827-F1
#
_cell.length_a   1.000
_cell.length_b   1.000
_cell.length_c   1.000
_cell.angle_alpha   90.00
_cell.angle_beta   90.00
_cell.angle_gamma   90.00
#
_symmetry.space_group_name_H-M   'P 1'
#
loop_
_entity.id
_entity.type
_entity.pdbx_description
1 polymer ?
#
loop_
_entity_poly.entity_id
_entity_poly.type
_entity_poly.pdbx_seq_one_letter_code
_entity_poly.pdbx_strand_id
1 'polypeptide(L)'
;MKRSPLLVKLAALTAALLLVALGALHLFWIFGGQWGLVAATPLVDGQPVLEVSARPGFFGLVFLCFMGAYVLLCRGGLLGQALLPGFYSGGTWALIVLLIA
;
A
#
# COMPACT_ATOMS: atom_id res chain seq x y z
N MET A 1 22.81 19.11 6.23
CA MET A 1 22.64 18.76 4.80
C MET A 1 21.27 19.22 4.31
N LYS A 2 21.19 20.26 3.47
CA LYS A 2 19.93 20.63 2.78
C LYS A 2 19.66 19.56 1.72
N ARG A 3 18.65 18.71 1.93
CA ARG A 3 18.20 17.77 0.88
C ARG A 3 17.63 18.58 -0.28
N SER A 4 17.97 18.23 -1.52
CA SER A 4 17.42 18.94 -2.67
C SER A 4 15.89 18.75 -2.71
N PRO A 5 15.11 19.81 -2.97
CA PRO A 5 13.65 19.71 -3.02
C PRO A 5 13.17 18.75 -4.10
N LEU A 6 13.97 18.58 -5.16
CA LEU A 6 13.68 17.68 -6.27
C LEU A 6 13.83 16.21 -5.85
N LEU A 7 14.87 15.87 -5.07
CA LEU A 7 15.06 14.52 -4.54
C LEU A 7 13.92 14.12 -3.59
N VAL A 8 13.45 15.05 -2.75
CA VAL A 8 12.31 14.79 -1.84
C VAL A 8 11.03 14.51 -2.63
N LYS A 9 10.76 15.29 -3.68
CA LYS A 9 9.62 15.09 -4.56
C LYS A 9 9.68 13.73 -5.28
N LEU A 10 10.84 13.39 -5.84
CA LEU A 10 11.03 12.10 -6.52
C LEU A 10 10.85 10.92 -5.57
N ALA A 11 11.43 10.98 -4.38
CA ALA A 11 11.29 9.92 -3.37
C ALA A 11 9.84 9.77 -2.89
N ALA A 12 9.13 10.88 -2.69
CA ALA A 12 7.71 10.86 -2.33
C ALA A 12 6.86 10.25 -3.44
N LEU A 13 7.13 10.60 -4.70
CA LEU A 13 6.42 10.07 -5.86
C LEU A 13 6.65 8.57 -6.03
N THR A 14 7.90 8.11 -5.98
CA THR A 14 8.22 6.68 -6.14
C THR A 14 7.62 5.85 -5.02
N ALA A 15 7.73 6.30 -3.76
CA ALA A 15 7.14 5.60 -2.63
C ALA A 15 5.59 5.58 -2.71
N ALA A 16 4.96 6.67 -3.15
CA ALA A 16 3.51 6.70 -3.36
C ALA A 16 3.07 5.74 -4.48
N LEU A 17 3.81 5.68 -5.59
CA LEU A 17 3.54 4.74 -6.68
C LEU A 17 3.65 3.28 -6.23
N LEU A 18 4.64 2.96 -5.40
CA LEU A 18 4.79 1.60 -4.84
C LEU A 18 3.60 1.24 -3.94
N LEU A 19 3.17 2.14 -3.07
CA LEU A 19 1.99 1.90 -2.22
C LEU A 19 0.71 1.75 -3.05
N VAL A 20 0.52 2.56 -4.09
CA VAL A 20 -0.62 2.42 -5.02
C VAL A 20 -0.57 1.07 -5.73
N ALA A 21 0.59 0.65 -6.22
CA ALA A 21 0.76 -0.64 -6.87
C ALA A 21 0.46 -1.80 -5.91
N LEU A 22 0.93 -1.72 -4.66
CA LEU A 22 0.62 -2.70 -3.62
C LEU A 22 -0.88 -2.71 -3.29
N GLY A 23 -1.52 -1.56 -3.11
CA GLY A 23 -2.97 -1.47 -2.88
C GLY A 23 -3.78 -2.08 -4.03
N ALA A 24 -3.41 -1.78 -5.28
CA ALA A 24 -4.03 -2.36 -6.46
C ALA A 24 -3.83 -3.87 -6.56
N LEU A 25 -2.64 -4.38 -6.20
CA LEU A 25 -2.37 -5.81 -6.16
C LEU A 25 -3.24 -6.53 -5.12
N HIS A 26 -3.42 -5.93 -3.95
CA HIS A 26 -4.32 -6.50 -2.93
C HIS A 26 -5.78 -6.46 -3.38
N LEU A 27 -6.22 -5.41 -4.09
CA LEU A 27 -7.55 -5.39 -4.71
C LEU A 27 -7.71 -6.52 -5.74
N PHE A 28 -6.71 -6.73 -6.60
CA PHE A 28 -6.71 -7.84 -7.55
C PHE A 28 -6.91 -9.19 -6.85
N TRP A 29 -6.21 -9.45 -5.74
CA TRP A 29 -6.39 -10.67 -4.95
C TRP A 29 -7.74 -10.76 -4.25
N ILE A 30 -8.27 -9.66 -3.71
CA ILE A 30 -9.61 -9.61 -3.11
C ILE A 30 -10.68 -10.02 -4.13
N PHE A 31 -10.54 -9.60 -5.39
CA PHE A 31 -11.47 -9.94 -6.47
C PHE A 31 -11.21 -11.31 -7.11
N GLY A 32 -10.43 -12.17 -6.45
CA GLY A 32 -10.16 -13.54 -6.93
C GLY A 32 -9.07 -13.64 -8.00
N GLY A 33 -8.32 -12.56 -8.23
CA GLY A 33 -7.10 -12.61 -9.00
C GLY A 33 -6.10 -13.58 -8.36
N GLN A 34 -5.39 -14.35 -9.17
CA GLN A 34 -4.33 -15.25 -8.70
C GLN A 34 -3.00 -14.82 -9.31
N TRP A 35 -1.95 -14.79 -8.49
CA TRP A 35 -0.59 -14.41 -8.89
C TRP A 35 0.42 -15.33 -8.19
N GLY A 36 1.49 -15.69 -8.89
CA GLY A 36 2.57 -16.53 -8.34
C GLY A 36 2.14 -17.96 -7.98
N LEU A 37 2.83 -18.55 -6.99
CA LEU A 37 2.69 -19.95 -6.53
C LEU A 37 1.23 -20.35 -6.22
N VAL A 38 0.34 -19.39 -5.94
CA VAL A 38 -1.08 -19.64 -5.69
C VAL A 38 -1.80 -20.19 -6.94
N ALA A 39 -1.46 -19.69 -8.13
CA ALA A 39 -1.94 -20.25 -9.40
C ALA A 39 -1.32 -21.63 -9.71
N ALA A 40 -0.20 -21.96 -9.06
CA ALA A 40 0.46 -23.26 -9.14
C ALA A 40 0.13 -24.18 -7.94
N THR A 41 -0.75 -23.75 -7.03
CA THR A 41 -1.10 -24.56 -5.86
C THR A 41 -1.83 -25.80 -6.35
N PRO A 42 -1.34 -27.02 -6.04
CA PRO A 42 -2.01 -28.23 -6.44
C PRO A 42 -3.41 -28.27 -5.82
N LEU A 43 -4.40 -28.55 -6.67
CA LEU A 43 -5.76 -28.86 -6.27
C LEU A 43 -5.79 -30.32 -5.84
N VAL A 44 -6.35 -30.62 -4.66
CA VAL A 44 -6.67 -32.00 -4.25
C VAL A 44 -8.18 -32.09 -4.21
N ASP A 45 -8.76 -33.02 -4.98
CA ASP A 45 -10.21 -33.21 -5.12
C ASP A 45 -10.98 -31.92 -5.50
N GLY A 46 -10.37 -31.07 -6.32
CA GLY A 46 -10.97 -29.81 -6.80
C GLY A 46 -10.97 -28.67 -5.79
N GLN A 47 -10.37 -28.85 -4.61
CA GLN A 47 -10.21 -27.81 -3.59
C GLN A 47 -8.75 -27.36 -3.47
N PRO A 48 -8.49 -26.05 -3.29
CA PRO A 48 -7.15 -25.54 -3.05
C PRO A 48 -6.66 -25.99 -1.67
N VAL A 49 -5.49 -26.63 -1.61
CA VAL A 49 -4.88 -27.13 -0.36
C VAL A 49 -4.52 -25.99 0.62
N LEU A 50 -4.30 -24.78 0.09
CA LEU A 50 -4.07 -23.57 0.86
C LEU A 50 -5.18 -22.56 0.55
N GLU A 51 -6.15 -22.47 1.45
CA GLU A 51 -7.25 -21.51 1.34
C GLU A 51 -6.74 -20.12 1.72
N VAL A 52 -6.37 -19.32 0.72
CA VAL A 52 -6.12 -17.88 0.91
C VAL A 52 -7.47 -17.19 1.05
N SER A 53 -8.15 -17.42 2.17
CA SER A 53 -9.43 -16.78 2.47
C SER A 53 -9.23 -15.26 2.50
N ALA A 54 -9.98 -14.55 1.66
CA ALA A 54 -10.02 -13.08 1.62
C ALA A 54 -10.58 -12.56 2.95
N ARG A 55 -9.70 -12.33 3.93
CA ARG A 55 -10.08 -11.86 5.27
C ARG A 55 -10.46 -10.37 5.23
N PRO A 56 -11.40 -9.92 6.09
CA PRO A 56 -11.83 -8.51 6.18
C PRO A 56 -10.67 -7.50 6.35
N GLY A 57 -9.54 -7.94 6.93
CA GLY A 57 -8.34 -7.12 7.10
C GLY A 57 -7.71 -6.62 5.79
N PHE A 58 -7.96 -7.28 4.66
CA PHE A 58 -7.38 -6.91 3.36
C PHE A 58 -7.88 -5.56 2.84
N PHE A 59 -9.15 -5.22 3.04
CA PHE A 59 -9.67 -3.90 2.66
C PHE A 59 -9.05 -2.77 3.50
N GLY A 60 -8.79 -3.04 4.79
CA GLY A 60 -8.07 -2.11 5.65
C GLY A 60 -6.65 -1.85 5.15
N LEU A 61 -5.92 -2.90 4.78
CA LEU A 61 -4.58 -2.79 4.20
C LEU A 61 -4.58 -1.99 2.89
N VAL A 62 -5.51 -2.28 1.97
CA VAL A 62 -5.70 -1.53 0.72
C VAL A 62 -5.92 -0.05 1.00
N PHE A 63 -6.86 0.28 1.90
CA PHE A 63 -7.16 1.66 2.28
C PHE A 63 -5.93 2.37 2.84
N LEU A 64 -5.17 1.71 3.72
CA LEU A 64 -3.96 2.27 4.32
C LEU A 64 -2.86 2.50 3.30
N CYS A 65 -2.69 1.63 2.30
CA CYS A 65 -1.76 1.85 1.19
C CYS A 65 -2.11 3.13 0.40
N PHE A 66 -3.38 3.31 0.02
CA PHE A 66 -3.82 4.50 -0.71
C PHE A 66 -3.73 5.78 0.12
N MET A 67 -4.13 5.74 1.39
CA MET A 67 -3.97 6.88 2.31
C MET A 67 -2.49 7.21 2.54
N GLY A 68 -1.64 6.19 2.64
CA GLY A 68 -0.20 6.37 2.77
C GLY A 68 0.42 7.06 1.56
N ALA A 69 0.06 6.61 0.35
CA ALA A 69 0.46 7.25 -0.89
C ALA A 69 0.04 8.73 -0.91
N TYR A 70 -1.20 9.03 -0.51
CA TYR A 70 -1.71 10.39 -0.44
C TYR A 70 -0.92 11.27 0.55
N VAL A 71 -0.63 10.75 1.76
CA VAL A 71 0.18 11.43 2.78
C VAL A 71 1.59 11.72 2.25
N LEU A 72 2.22 10.77 1.56
CA LEU A 72 3.56 10.95 0.98
C LEU A 72 3.58 12.00 -0.12
N LEU A 73 2.60 12.01 -1.02
CA LEU A 73 2.48 13.01 -2.08
C LEU A 73 2.29 14.42 -1.51
N CYS A 74 1.46 14.56 -0.47
CA CYS A 74 1.29 15.83 0.23
C CYS A 74 2.57 16.28 0.94
N ARG A 75 3.26 15.38 1.66
CA ARG A 75 4.54 15.69 2.33
C ARG A 75 5.67 16.00 1.36
N GLY A 76 5.66 15.38 0.18
CA GLY A 76 6.58 15.69 -0.91
C GLY A 76 6.32 17.05 -1.56
N GLY A 77 5.20 17.72 -1.24
CA GLY A 77 4.78 18.96 -1.87
C GLY A 77 4.36 18.78 -3.33
N LEU A 78 3.83 17.60 -3.67
CA LEU A 78 3.27 17.28 -4.98
C LEU A 78 1.75 17.49 -5.01
N LEU A 79 1.09 17.29 -3.86
CA LEU A 79 -0.29 17.68 -3.62
C LEU A 79 -0.29 18.81 -2.59
N GLY A 80 -1.18 19.79 -2.76
CA GLY A 80 -1.31 20.91 -1.82
C GLY A 80 -1.52 20.44 -0.38
N GLN A 81 -1.29 21.33 0.59
CA GLN A 81 -1.53 21.02 2.00
C GLN A 81 -3.02 20.91 2.28
N ALA A 82 -3.55 19.69 2.17
CA ALA A 82 -4.97 19.40 2.38
C ALA A 82 -5.26 18.73 3.74
N LEU A 83 -4.23 18.24 4.45
CA LEU A 83 -4.39 17.58 5.74
C LEU A 83 -3.90 18.47 6.89
N LEU A 84 -4.53 18.32 8.05
CA LEU A 84 -4.08 18.93 9.31
C LEU A 84 -2.69 18.39 9.69
N PRO A 85 -1.80 19.22 10.31
CA PRO A 85 -0.43 18.82 10.65
C PRO A 85 -0.31 17.50 11.42
N GLY A 86 -1.24 17.22 12.33
CA GLY A 86 -1.26 15.98 13.11
C GLY A 86 -1.48 14.71 12.27
N PHE A 87 -2.27 14.81 11.20
CA PHE A 87 -2.54 13.68 10.30
C PHE A 87 -1.32 13.30 9.47
N TYR A 88 -0.46 14.26 9.11
CA TYR A 88 0.79 13.95 8.44
C TYR A 88 1.73 13.12 9.31
N SER A 89 1.83 13.45 10.60
CA SER A 89 2.67 12.69 11.53
C SER A 89 2.07 11.31 11.81
N GLY A 90 0.79 11.27 12.20
CA GLY A 90 0.09 10.02 12.49
C GLY A 90 0.04 9.06 11.29
N GLY A 91 -0.26 9.58 10.10
CA GLY A 91 -0.27 8.79 8.87
C GLY A 91 1.10 8.23 8.51
N THR A 92 2.18 8.98 8.75
CA THR A 92 3.55 8.48 8.52
C THR A 92 3.90 7.35 9.50
N TRP A 93 3.53 7.48 10.77
CA TRP A 93 3.76 6.42 11.77
C TRP A 93 2.93 5.17 11.49
N ALA A 94 1.68 5.32 11.08
CA ALA A 94 0.83 4.21 10.66
C ALA A 94 1.45 3.44 9.48
N LEU A 95 2.03 4.15 8.51
CA LEU A 95 2.76 3.52 7.40
C LEU A 95 3.99 2.74 7.86
N ILE A 96 4.77 3.30 8.79
CA ILE A 96 5.95 2.63 9.33
C ILE A 96 5.54 1.32 10.01
N VAL A 97 4.50 1.33 10.84
CA VAL A 97 3.97 0.13 11.48
C VAL A 97 3.52 -0.89 10.44
N LEU A 98 2.78 -0.45 9.42
CA LEU A 98 2.25 -1.32 8.37
C LEU A 98 3.32 -1.95 7.48
N LEU A 99 4.46 -1.28 7.29
CA LEU A 99 5.58 -1.82 6.50
C LEU A 99 6.50 -2.77 7.30
N ILE A 100 6.48 -2.67 8.63
CA ILE A 100 7.35 -3.46 9.52
C ILE A 100 6.62 -4.68 10.12
N ALA A 101 5.31 -4.56 10.36
CA ALA A 101 4.48 -5.63 10.89
C ALA A 101 4.20 -6.73 9.84
#